data_AF-A0A959T362-F1
#
_entry.id   AF-A0A959T362-F1
#
_cell.length_a   1.000
_cell.length_b   1.000
_cell.length_c   1.000
_cell.angle_alpha   90.00
_cell.angle_beta   90.00
_cell.angle_gamma   90.00
#
_symmetry.space_group_name_H-M   'P 1'
#
loop_
_entity.id
_entity.type
_entity.pdbx_description
1 polymer ?
#
loop_
_entity_poly.entity_id
_entity_poly.type
_entity_poly.pdbx_seq_one_letter_code
_entity_poly.pdbx_strand_id
1 'polypeptide(L)'
;HGFYDLWLLAPGRPVVLTIVFFLGSIQLWVIMKNNLLNLSPRFHPGIKLASAMFRYRIINGMLAIFLLAWVLVFLLDGRERAMGMLLGGWQLMAAMLVFLALSFSNFVLVRGYLAPVRPASNLFRLFLPIAKHGDDLSGRRVTLLKGLRGNSGGTEAIHADLPVTGELIGRMVVKGDADWYLFRPQGPSFAGSPRGGAYLLKPAVDLDLAGTGQRAVFLLLGLREGWKEGPGGVPAQDLFRVGRFLGSLV
;
A
#
# COMPACT_ATOMS: atom_id res chain seq x y z
N HIS A 1 2.50 22.32 -9.71
CA HIS A 1 2.72 22.56 -11.14
C HIS A 1 3.29 23.96 -11.38
N GLY A 2 2.52 25.04 -11.20
CA GLY A 2 2.99 26.40 -11.52
C GLY A 2 4.34 26.83 -10.91
N PHE A 3 4.65 26.47 -9.66
CA PHE A 3 5.96 26.76 -9.08
C PHE A 3 7.12 26.03 -9.79
N TYR A 4 6.92 24.76 -10.17
CA TYR A 4 7.95 23.99 -10.85
C TYR A 4 8.21 24.53 -12.25
N ASP A 5 7.15 24.88 -12.96
CA ASP A 5 7.24 25.41 -14.32
C ASP A 5 7.99 26.76 -14.34
N LEU A 6 7.72 27.64 -13.36
CA LEU A 6 8.48 28.88 -13.14
C LEU A 6 9.94 28.61 -12.72
N TRP A 7 10.16 27.62 -11.86
CA TRP A 7 11.50 27.22 -11.42
C TRP A 7 12.36 26.69 -12.58
N LEU A 8 11.77 25.97 -13.53
CA LEU A 8 12.49 25.46 -14.71
C LEU A 8 12.97 26.58 -15.65
N LEU A 9 12.26 27.72 -15.67
CA LEU A 9 12.57 28.89 -16.50
C LEU A 9 13.62 29.81 -15.87
N ALA A 10 13.92 29.65 -14.58
CA ALA A 10 14.89 30.48 -13.88
C ALA A 10 16.32 30.18 -14.35
N PRO A 11 17.10 31.21 -14.76
CA PRO A 11 18.50 31.02 -15.12
C PRO A 11 19.34 30.64 -13.89
N GLY A 12 20.34 29.79 -14.07
CA GLY A 12 21.28 29.40 -13.01
C GLY A 12 20.73 28.45 -11.94
N ARG A 13 19.58 27.80 -12.20
CA ARG A 13 18.96 26.89 -11.23
C ARG A 13 19.85 25.69 -10.87
N PRO A 14 20.02 25.38 -9.58
CA PRO A 14 20.79 24.20 -9.17
C PRO A 14 20.06 22.92 -9.59
N VAL A 15 20.74 22.10 -10.39
CA VAL A 15 20.21 20.84 -10.95
C VAL A 15 19.75 19.90 -9.83
N VAL A 16 20.57 19.73 -8.80
CA VAL A 16 20.26 18.84 -7.66
C VAL A 16 18.99 19.27 -6.93
N LEU A 17 18.84 20.57 -6.63
CA LEU A 17 17.65 21.09 -5.96
C LEU A 17 16.39 20.90 -6.81
N THR A 18 16.52 21.09 -8.13
CA THR A 18 15.42 20.85 -9.08
C THR A 18 14.95 19.39 -9.03
N ILE A 19 15.89 18.44 -8.98
CA ILE A 19 15.58 17.01 -8.88
C ILE A 19 14.91 16.71 -7.53
N VAL A 20 15.49 17.16 -6.41
CA VAL A 20 14.91 16.94 -5.07
C VAL A 20 13.49 17.49 -4.99
N PHE A 21 13.28 18.72 -5.49
CA PHE A 21 11.97 19.36 -5.50
C PHE A 21 10.96 18.58 -6.35
N PHE A 22 11.36 18.12 -7.55
CA PHE A 22 10.51 17.32 -8.43
C PHE A 22 10.07 16.02 -7.75
N LEU A 23 11.02 15.27 -7.19
CA LEU A 23 10.73 13.99 -6.52
C LEU A 23 9.86 14.20 -5.27
N GLY A 24 10.16 15.21 -4.46
CA GLY A 24 9.33 15.59 -3.31
C GLY A 24 7.91 15.97 -3.72
N SER A 25 7.74 16.69 -4.83
CA SER A 25 6.43 17.06 -5.37
C SER A 25 5.62 15.84 -5.80
N ILE A 26 6.25 14.86 -6.47
CA ILE A 26 5.60 13.60 -6.83
C ILE A 26 5.16 12.84 -5.58
N GLN A 27 6.06 12.69 -4.59
CA GLN A 27 5.72 11.98 -3.35
C GLN A 27 4.54 12.64 -2.62
N LEU A 28 4.58 13.96 -2.48
CA LEU A 28 3.49 14.71 -1.87
C LEU A 28 2.18 14.51 -2.64
N TRP A 29 2.23 14.59 -3.97
CA TRP A 29 1.07 14.37 -4.83
C TRP A 29 0.49 12.96 -4.68
N VAL A 30 1.34 11.92 -4.60
CA VAL A 30 0.90 10.54 -4.36
C VAL A 30 0.20 10.42 -3.01
N ILE A 31 0.76 10.99 -1.94
CA ILE A 31 0.14 10.98 -0.60
C ILE A 31 -1.23 11.68 -0.64
N MET A 32 -1.31 12.86 -1.26
CA MET A 32 -2.55 13.61 -1.40
C MET A 32 -3.61 12.82 -2.18
N LYS A 33 -3.23 12.20 -3.30
CA LYS A 33 -4.15 11.38 -4.09
C LYS A 33 -4.62 10.16 -3.31
N ASN A 34 -3.72 9.49 -2.59
CA ASN A 34 -4.09 8.34 -1.76
C ASN A 34 -5.11 8.74 -0.68
N ASN A 35 -4.86 9.85 0.01
CA ASN A 35 -5.75 10.41 1.03
C ASN A 35 -7.12 10.80 0.45
N LEU A 36 -7.15 11.44 -0.72
CA LEU A 36 -8.40 11.81 -1.38
C LEU A 36 -9.22 10.59 -1.79
N LEU A 37 -8.57 9.52 -2.28
CA LEU A 37 -9.26 8.27 -2.60
C LEU A 37 -9.85 7.63 -1.34
N ASN A 38 -9.09 7.63 -0.24
CA ASN A 38 -9.53 7.07 1.05
C ASN A 38 -10.68 7.85 1.70
N LEU A 39 -10.73 9.17 1.50
CA LEU A 39 -11.78 10.05 2.03
C LEU A 39 -12.98 10.22 1.08
N SER A 40 -12.90 9.69 -0.13
CA SER A 40 -13.95 9.86 -1.12
C SER A 40 -15.28 9.24 -0.65
N PRO A 41 -16.41 9.96 -0.72
CA PRO A 41 -17.73 9.39 -0.46
C PRO A 41 -18.09 8.23 -1.40
N ARG A 42 -17.44 8.17 -2.57
CA ARG A 42 -17.59 7.08 -3.56
C ARG A 42 -16.57 5.95 -3.36
N PHE A 43 -15.99 5.84 -2.17
CA PHE A 43 -15.14 4.70 -1.85
C PHE A 43 -15.97 3.41 -1.89
N HIS A 44 -15.60 2.50 -2.79
CA HIS A 44 -16.21 1.18 -2.89
C HIS A 44 -15.18 0.11 -2.52
N PRO A 45 -15.43 -0.72 -1.49
CA PRO A 45 -14.48 -1.74 -1.04
C PRO A 45 -14.23 -2.85 -2.08
N GLY A 46 -15.13 -3.01 -3.06
CA GLY A 46 -14.92 -3.91 -4.19
C GLY A 46 -13.91 -3.42 -5.23
N ILE A 47 -13.57 -2.12 -5.23
CA ILE A 47 -12.59 -1.55 -6.16
C ILE A 47 -11.20 -1.75 -5.57
N LYS A 48 -10.52 -2.80 -6.00
CA LYS A 48 -9.13 -3.08 -5.63
C LYS A 48 -8.19 -2.47 -6.66
N LEU A 49 -7.21 -1.72 -6.19
CA LEU A 49 -6.14 -1.27 -7.08
C LEU A 49 -5.21 -2.46 -7.39
N ALA A 50 -5.23 -2.93 -8.63
CA ALA A 50 -4.25 -3.89 -9.11
C ALA A 50 -2.89 -3.17 -9.29
N SER A 51 -2.07 -3.18 -8.24
CA SER A 51 -0.78 -2.44 -8.19
C SER A 51 0.14 -2.79 -9.36
N ALA A 52 0.13 -4.06 -9.80
CA ALA A 52 0.90 -4.52 -10.96
C ALA A 52 0.39 -3.93 -12.29
N MET A 53 -0.93 -3.97 -12.52
CA MET A 53 -1.53 -3.38 -13.73
C MET A 53 -1.32 -1.87 -13.79
N PHE A 54 -1.36 -1.21 -12.63
CA PHE A 54 -1.12 0.22 -12.54
C PHE A 54 0.34 0.57 -12.85
N ARG A 55 1.30 -0.19 -12.32
CA ARG A 55 2.73 -0.09 -12.68
C ARG A 55 2.94 -0.24 -14.18
N TYR A 56 2.37 -1.29 -14.77
CA TYR A 56 2.47 -1.55 -16.21
C TYR A 56 1.91 -0.39 -17.06
N ARG A 57 0.72 0.13 -16.70
CA ARG A 57 0.12 1.27 -17.40
C ARG A 57 0.95 2.53 -17.32
N ILE A 58 1.58 2.82 -16.17
CA ILE A 58 2.45 3.99 -16.03
C ILE A 58 3.73 3.84 -16.84
N ILE A 59 4.36 2.67 -16.79
CA ILE A 59 5.55 2.37 -17.59
C ILE A 59 5.24 2.58 -19.08
N ASN A 60 4.16 1.99 -19.58
CA ASN A 60 3.75 2.13 -20.97
C ASN A 60 3.38 3.58 -21.34
N GLY A 61 2.65 4.28 -20.46
CA GLY A 61 2.29 5.68 -20.69
C GLY A 61 3.51 6.59 -20.78
N MET A 62 4.49 6.40 -19.89
CA MET A 62 5.76 7.14 -19.92
C MET A 62 6.58 6.81 -21.18
N LEU A 63 6.70 5.53 -21.54
CA LEU A 63 7.35 5.10 -22.78
C LEU A 63 6.69 5.74 -24.01
N ALA A 64 5.35 5.79 -24.05
CA ALA A 64 4.61 6.42 -25.13
C ALA A 64 4.89 7.93 -25.22
N ILE A 65 4.91 8.64 -24.08
CA ILE A 65 5.26 10.07 -24.04
C ILE A 65 6.69 10.31 -24.51
N PHE A 66 7.65 9.48 -24.09
CA PHE A 66 9.04 9.59 -24.51
C PHE A 66 9.23 9.31 -26.01
N LEU A 67 8.55 8.29 -26.53
CA LEU A 67 8.56 7.98 -27.96
C LEU A 67 7.96 9.14 -28.76
N LEU A 68 6.83 9.68 -28.30
CA LEU A 68 6.20 10.84 -28.92
C LEU A 68 7.14 12.05 -28.93
N ALA A 69 7.78 12.36 -27.80
CA ALA A 69 8.75 13.44 -27.71
C ALA A 69 9.91 13.23 -28.70
N TRP A 70 10.42 12.00 -28.82
CA TRP A 70 11.46 11.66 -29.79
C TRP A 70 11.00 11.87 -31.22
N VAL A 71 9.80 11.41 -31.59
CA VAL A 71 9.22 11.63 -32.92
C VAL A 71 9.09 13.13 -33.22
N LEU A 72 8.60 13.92 -32.26
CA LEU A 72 8.44 15.36 -32.44
C LEU A 72 9.79 16.07 -32.66
N VAL A 73 10.81 15.77 -31.84
CA VAL A 73 12.16 16.32 -32.03
C VAL A 73 12.77 15.85 -33.35
N PHE A 74 12.55 14.60 -33.74
CA PHE A 74 13.01 14.09 -35.04
C PHE A 74 12.40 14.87 -36.21
N LEU A 75 11.09 15.18 -36.14
CA LEU A 75 10.39 15.92 -37.18
C LEU A 75 10.80 17.40 -37.23
N LEU A 76 11.05 18.02 -36.08
CA LEU A 76 11.35 19.46 -35.99
C LEU A 76 12.82 19.80 -36.18
N ASP A 77 13.71 18.98 -35.60
CA ASP A 77 15.14 19.27 -35.50
C ASP A 77 16.03 18.26 -36.25
N GLY A 78 15.42 17.21 -36.80
CA GLY A 78 16.12 16.17 -37.53
C GLY A 78 16.71 15.07 -36.65
N ARG A 79 17.34 14.10 -37.33
CA ARG A 79 17.81 12.83 -36.75
C ARG A 79 18.84 13.01 -35.63
N GLU A 80 19.82 13.90 -35.82
CA GLU A 80 20.95 14.04 -34.91
C GLU A 80 20.50 14.56 -33.54
N ARG A 81 19.67 15.61 -33.50
CA ARG A 81 19.14 16.14 -32.23
C ARG A 81 18.27 15.12 -31.51
N ALA A 82 17.39 14.43 -32.23
CA ALA A 82 16.53 13.41 -31.65
C ALA A 82 17.33 12.26 -31.01
N MET A 83 18.38 11.79 -31.69
CA MET A 83 19.26 10.75 -31.17
C MET A 83 20.10 11.26 -29.99
N GLY A 84 20.58 12.50 -30.06
CA GLY A 84 21.28 13.17 -28.96
C GLY A 84 20.42 13.30 -27.71
N MET A 85 19.13 13.64 -27.85
CA MET A 85 18.18 13.65 -26.74
C MET A 85 18.02 12.26 -26.11
N LEU A 86 17.86 11.23 -26.94
CA LEU A 86 17.63 9.86 -26.47
C LEU A 86 18.88 9.31 -25.75
N LEU A 87 20.06 9.46 -26.35
CA LEU A 87 21.33 8.99 -25.78
C LEU A 87 21.83 9.86 -24.61
N GLY A 88 21.55 11.15 -24.62
CA GLY A 88 21.91 12.06 -23.53
C GLY A 88 20.98 11.96 -22.32
N GLY A 89 19.72 11.56 -22.55
CA GLY A 89 18.66 11.57 -21.53
C GLY A 89 18.24 10.20 -20.97
N TRP A 90 18.62 9.08 -21.60
CA TRP A 90 18.04 7.76 -21.26
C TRP A 90 18.20 7.36 -19.79
N GLN A 91 19.33 7.70 -19.15
CA GLN A 91 19.56 7.38 -17.73
C GLN A 91 18.54 8.08 -16.84
N LEU A 92 18.33 9.38 -17.07
CA LEU A 92 17.36 10.18 -16.33
C LEU A 92 15.93 9.70 -16.62
N MET A 93 15.63 9.37 -17.87
CA MET A 93 14.32 8.82 -18.27
C MET A 93 14.04 7.48 -17.60
N ALA A 94 15.01 6.57 -17.59
CA ALA A 94 14.90 5.26 -16.93
C ALA A 94 14.75 5.41 -15.40
N ALA A 95 15.58 6.26 -14.78
CA ALA A 95 15.49 6.54 -13.35
C ALA A 95 14.12 7.14 -12.98
N MET A 96 13.62 8.09 -13.77
CA MET A 96 12.31 8.70 -13.58
C MET A 96 11.19 7.67 -13.76
N LEU A 97 11.27 6.81 -14.77
CA LEU A 97 10.27 5.77 -15.03
C LEU A 97 10.19 4.77 -13.87
N VAL A 98 11.33 4.29 -13.37
CA VAL A 98 11.39 3.41 -12.19
C VAL A 98 10.85 4.13 -10.96
N PHE A 99 11.28 5.38 -10.72
CA PHE A 99 10.81 6.18 -9.60
C PHE A 99 9.30 6.38 -9.61
N LEU A 100 8.73 6.71 -10.77
CA LEU A 100 7.29 6.91 -10.94
C LEU A 100 6.56 5.59 -10.74
N ALA A 101 7.01 4.51 -11.38
CA ALA A 101 6.39 3.19 -11.24
C ALA A 101 6.33 2.73 -9.77
N LEU A 102 7.41 2.91 -9.01
CA LEU A 102 7.47 2.59 -7.58
C LEU A 102 6.63 3.56 -6.73
N SER A 103 6.66 4.85 -7.02
CA SER A 103 5.89 5.84 -6.27
C SER A 103 4.39 5.57 -6.40
N PHE A 104 3.94 5.29 -7.61
CA PHE A 104 2.55 5.03 -7.93
C PHE A 104 2.11 3.60 -7.60
N SER A 105 3.02 2.64 -7.40
CA SER A 105 2.62 1.32 -6.88
C SER A 105 2.20 1.33 -5.42
N ASN A 106 2.50 2.40 -4.69
CA ASN A 106 2.33 2.50 -3.23
C ASN A 106 0.97 3.06 -2.80
N PHE A 107 -0.03 3.09 -3.68
CA PHE A 107 -1.39 3.44 -3.27
C PHE A 107 -1.97 2.36 -2.35
N VAL A 108 -2.48 2.81 -1.20
CA VAL A 108 -3.09 1.95 -0.19
C VAL A 108 -4.46 2.49 0.11
N LEU A 109 -5.45 1.78 -0.41
CA LEU A 109 -6.84 2.11 -0.24
C LEU A 109 -7.36 1.55 1.09
N VAL A 110 -7.59 2.44 2.05
CA VAL A 110 -8.22 2.12 3.34
C VAL A 110 -9.25 3.21 3.63
N ARG A 111 -10.52 2.83 3.76
CA ARG A 111 -11.62 3.78 3.91
C ARG A 111 -11.41 4.68 5.13
N GLY A 112 -11.48 5.99 4.90
CA GLY A 112 -11.34 7.01 5.93
C GLY A 112 -9.93 7.22 6.47
N TYR A 113 -8.93 6.49 5.97
CA TYR A 113 -7.55 6.64 6.43
C TYR A 113 -6.86 7.84 5.78
N LEU A 114 -6.36 8.74 6.63
CA LEU A 114 -5.52 9.85 6.23
C LEU A 114 -4.07 9.54 6.56
N ALA A 115 -3.26 9.25 5.54
CA ALA A 115 -1.83 9.09 5.69
C ALA A 115 -1.20 10.43 6.11
N PRO A 116 -0.36 10.46 7.16
CA PRO A 116 0.27 11.69 7.60
C PRO A 116 1.29 12.15 6.56
N VAL A 117 1.26 13.44 6.23
CA VAL A 117 2.30 14.08 5.40
C VAL A 117 3.54 14.24 6.27
N ARG A 118 4.37 13.20 6.32
CA ARG A 118 5.66 13.26 7.00
C ARG A 118 6.75 13.51 5.97
N PRO A 119 7.58 14.55 6.14
CA PRO A 119 8.77 14.67 5.31
C PRO A 119 9.59 13.40 5.43
N ALA A 120 10.18 12.96 4.32
CA ALA A 120 11.06 11.79 4.34
C ALA A 120 12.15 12.03 5.39
N SER A 121 12.26 11.13 6.36
CA SER A 121 13.22 11.26 7.47
C SER A 121 14.67 11.27 7.00
N ASN A 122 14.93 10.84 5.77
CA ASN A 122 16.19 11.04 5.07
C ASN A 122 15.94 11.34 3.58
N LEU A 123 16.92 11.98 2.94
CA LEU A 123 16.91 12.24 1.50
C LEU A 123 16.81 10.94 0.69
N PHE A 124 17.50 9.86 1.08
CA PHE A 124 17.45 8.59 0.35
C PHE A 124 16.04 7.97 0.22
N ARG A 125 15.17 8.11 1.22
CA ARG A 125 13.75 7.68 1.15
C ARG A 125 12.91 8.59 0.26
N LEU A 126 13.38 9.81 -0.01
CA LEU A 126 12.80 10.66 -1.05
C LEU A 126 13.09 10.10 -2.45
N PHE A 127 14.24 9.44 -2.64
CA PHE A 127 14.67 8.87 -3.92
C PHE A 127 14.24 7.41 -4.14
N LEU A 128 14.01 6.66 -3.06
CA LEU A 128 13.64 5.24 -3.11
C LEU A 128 12.29 5.02 -2.42
N PRO A 129 11.17 5.06 -3.17
CA PRO A 129 9.87 4.69 -2.64
C PRO A 129 9.88 3.20 -2.33
N ILE A 130 9.95 2.84 -1.05
CA ILE A 130 9.86 1.44 -0.62
C ILE A 130 8.39 1.03 -0.71
N ALA A 131 8.11 -0.05 -1.43
CA ALA A 131 6.80 -0.71 -1.37
C ALA A 131 6.61 -1.25 0.06
N LYS A 132 5.74 -0.60 0.82
CA LYS A 132 5.54 -0.91 2.25
C LYS A 132 4.45 -1.94 2.51
N HIS A 133 3.60 -2.22 1.52
CA HIS A 133 2.33 -2.90 1.73
C HIS A 133 2.17 -4.05 0.74
N GLY A 134 1.65 -5.16 1.24
CA GLY A 134 1.31 -6.32 0.41
C GLY A 134 0.04 -6.10 -0.39
N ASP A 135 -0.31 -7.08 -1.23
CA ASP A 135 -1.57 -7.08 -1.95
C ASP A 135 -2.77 -7.02 -0.99
N ASP A 136 -3.88 -6.42 -1.45
CA ASP A 136 -5.11 -6.34 -0.69
C ASP A 136 -5.83 -7.71 -0.65
N LEU A 137 -5.82 -8.32 0.54
CA LEU A 137 -6.43 -9.63 0.80
C LEU A 137 -7.92 -9.54 1.19
N SER A 138 -8.53 -8.35 1.19
CA SER A 138 -9.95 -8.19 1.51
C SER A 138 -10.83 -9.06 0.59
N GLY A 139 -11.94 -9.59 1.08
CA GLY A 139 -12.83 -10.56 0.41
C GLY A 139 -12.28 -11.98 0.27
N ARG A 140 -11.05 -12.29 0.72
CA ARG A 140 -10.53 -13.67 0.69
C ARG A 140 -10.97 -14.45 1.92
N ARG A 141 -11.17 -15.76 1.74
CA ARG A 141 -11.43 -16.68 2.85
C ARG A 141 -10.12 -17.15 3.46
N VAL A 142 -10.09 -17.20 4.78
CA VAL A 142 -8.94 -17.68 5.54
C VAL A 142 -9.41 -18.73 6.53
N THR A 143 -8.70 -19.84 6.58
CA THR A 143 -8.85 -20.83 7.64
C THR A 143 -7.73 -20.62 8.64
N LEU A 144 -8.07 -20.22 9.87
CA LEU A 144 -7.13 -20.12 10.97
C LEU A 144 -6.96 -21.49 11.63
N LEU A 145 -5.71 -21.87 11.83
CA LEU A 145 -5.24 -23.09 12.46
C LEU A 145 -4.44 -22.75 13.72
N LYS A 146 -4.32 -23.70 14.64
CA LYS A 146 -3.51 -23.55 15.83
C LYS A 146 -2.05 -23.28 15.44
N GLY A 147 -1.53 -22.13 15.85
CA GLY A 147 -0.13 -21.76 15.65
C GLY A 147 0.82 -22.49 16.60
N LEU A 148 2.12 -22.50 16.26
CA LEU A 148 3.18 -22.98 17.15
C LEU A 148 3.34 -22.01 18.33
N ARG A 149 3.11 -22.51 19.54
CA ARG A 149 3.36 -21.92 20.89
C ARG A 149 3.67 -20.42 20.92
N GLY A 150 2.67 -19.62 21.28
CA GLY A 150 2.83 -18.24 21.76
C GLY A 150 2.49 -18.15 23.24
N ASN A 151 3.42 -17.70 24.07
CA ASN A 151 3.32 -17.67 25.53
C ASN A 151 2.49 -16.46 26.03
N SER A 152 1.24 -16.31 25.57
CA SER A 152 0.35 -15.21 25.98
C SER A 152 -0.94 -15.73 26.61
N GLY A 153 -1.12 -15.46 27.91
CA GLY A 153 -2.20 -15.96 28.79
C GLY A 153 -3.63 -15.50 28.48
N GLY A 154 -3.95 -15.18 27.23
CA GLY A 154 -5.30 -14.95 26.73
C GLY A 154 -5.64 -15.80 25.50
N THR A 155 -4.77 -16.76 25.14
CA THR A 155 -4.89 -17.59 23.93
C THR A 155 -5.67 -18.89 24.15
N GLU A 156 -5.84 -19.34 25.39
CA GLU A 156 -6.39 -20.67 25.68
C GLU A 156 -7.86 -20.81 25.22
N ALA A 157 -8.69 -19.80 25.46
CA ALA A 157 -10.09 -19.81 25.02
C ALA A 157 -10.21 -19.83 23.49
N ILE A 158 -9.36 -19.07 22.79
CA ILE A 158 -9.37 -18.99 21.32
C ILE A 158 -8.77 -20.24 20.69
N HIS A 159 -7.84 -20.92 21.35
CA HIS A 159 -7.28 -22.19 20.87
C HIS A 159 -8.28 -23.35 20.92
N ALA A 160 -9.30 -23.30 21.78
CA ALA A 160 -10.32 -24.35 21.88
C ALA A 160 -11.24 -24.39 20.66
N ASP A 161 -11.50 -23.25 20.03
CA ASP A 161 -12.45 -23.15 18.91
C ASP A 161 -11.78 -23.28 17.53
N LEU A 162 -10.46 -23.45 17.46
CA LEU A 162 -9.74 -23.70 16.20
C LEU A 162 -9.96 -25.15 15.72
N PRO A 163 -10.07 -25.40 14.40
CA PRO A 163 -9.88 -24.46 13.30
C PRO A 163 -11.10 -23.59 13.01
N VAL A 164 -10.88 -22.31 12.66
CA VAL A 164 -11.95 -21.37 12.33
C VAL A 164 -11.77 -20.85 10.92
N THR A 165 -12.80 -21.01 10.10
CA THR A 165 -12.86 -20.43 8.76
C THR A 165 -13.62 -19.12 8.81
N GLY A 166 -13.16 -18.12 8.07
CA GLY A 166 -13.82 -16.83 7.97
C GLY A 166 -13.38 -16.03 6.76
N GLU A 167 -13.86 -14.80 6.68
CA GLU A 167 -13.57 -13.89 5.59
C GLU A 167 -12.86 -12.64 6.09
N LEU A 168 -11.88 -12.16 5.32
CA LEU A 168 -11.26 -10.86 5.53
C LEU A 168 -12.16 -9.78 4.93
N ILE A 169 -12.93 -9.07 5.74
CA ILE A 169 -13.93 -8.10 5.24
C ILE A 169 -13.26 -6.90 4.59
N GLY A 170 -12.20 -6.39 5.21
CA GLY A 170 -11.61 -5.14 4.79
C GLY A 170 -10.28 -4.86 5.47
N ARG A 171 -9.44 -4.12 4.77
CA ARG A 171 -8.17 -3.62 5.28
C ARG A 171 -8.40 -2.48 6.27
N MET A 172 -7.56 -2.43 7.29
CA MET A 172 -7.61 -1.48 8.40
C MET A 172 -6.22 -0.96 8.72
N VAL A 173 -6.17 0.25 9.29
CA VAL A 173 -4.93 0.82 9.82
C VAL A 173 -4.89 0.69 11.34
N VAL A 174 -3.81 0.12 11.86
CA VAL A 174 -3.52 0.03 13.30
C VAL A 174 -2.18 0.67 13.55
N LYS A 175 -2.14 1.74 14.36
CA LYS A 175 -0.89 2.47 14.69
C LYS A 175 -0.05 2.90 13.46
N GLY A 176 -0.71 3.23 12.35
CA GLY A 176 -0.05 3.64 11.10
C GLY A 176 0.42 2.50 10.20
N ASP A 177 0.18 1.25 10.60
CA ASP A 177 0.38 0.07 9.79
C ASP A 177 -0.94 -0.30 9.09
N ALA A 178 -0.93 -0.29 7.76
CA ALA A 178 -2.12 -0.51 6.95
C ALA A 178 -2.32 -1.98 6.53
N ASP A 179 -1.46 -2.90 6.97
CA ASP A 179 -1.54 -4.33 6.61
C ASP A 179 -2.37 -5.17 7.59
N TRP A 180 -3.36 -4.53 8.24
CA TRP A 180 -4.30 -5.21 9.12
C TRP A 180 -5.62 -5.46 8.41
N TYR A 181 -6.31 -6.53 8.78
CA TYR A 181 -7.55 -6.94 8.16
C TYR A 181 -8.59 -7.30 9.21
N LEU A 182 -9.82 -6.85 9.00
CA LEU A 182 -10.96 -7.28 9.80
C LEU A 182 -11.38 -8.68 9.36
N PHE A 183 -11.29 -9.66 10.26
CA PHE A 183 -11.65 -11.04 10.06
C PHE A 183 -12.98 -11.35 10.72
N ARG A 184 -13.93 -11.90 9.96
CA ARG A 184 -15.21 -12.38 10.47
C ARG A 184 -15.31 -13.89 10.29
N PRO A 185 -15.40 -14.67 11.40
CA PRO A 185 -15.56 -16.11 11.35
C PRO A 185 -16.95 -16.49 10.81
N GLN A 186 -17.01 -17.59 10.05
CA GLN A 186 -18.24 -18.23 9.58
C GLN A 186 -18.54 -19.41 10.52
N GLY A 187 -19.04 -19.12 11.72
CA GLY A 187 -19.31 -20.14 12.74
C GLY A 187 -19.69 -19.52 14.09
N PRO A 188 -20.03 -20.34 15.10
CA PRO A 188 -20.29 -19.83 16.44
C PRO A 188 -19.08 -19.02 16.91
N SER A 189 -19.34 -17.78 17.28
CA SER A 189 -18.36 -16.84 17.80
C SER A 189 -17.51 -17.52 18.88
N PHE A 190 -16.18 -17.35 18.80
CA PHE A 190 -15.25 -17.91 19.78
C PHE A 190 -15.75 -17.68 21.22
N ALA A 191 -15.52 -18.64 22.11
CA ALA A 191 -15.67 -18.43 23.54
C ALA A 191 -14.71 -17.30 23.96
N GLY A 192 -15.26 -16.15 24.37
CA GLY A 192 -14.48 -14.94 24.64
C GLY A 192 -14.25 -14.02 23.44
N SER A 193 -14.97 -14.21 22.33
CA SER A 193 -14.99 -13.21 21.26
C SER A 193 -15.52 -11.89 21.83
N PRO A 194 -14.87 -10.75 21.53
CA PRO A 194 -15.46 -9.47 21.86
C PRO A 194 -16.83 -9.35 21.21
N ARG A 195 -17.84 -8.91 21.97
CA ARG A 195 -19.21 -8.71 21.49
C ARG A 195 -19.16 -7.84 20.22
N GLY A 196 -19.37 -8.47 19.07
CA GLY A 196 -19.10 -7.91 17.73
C GLY A 196 -18.56 -8.94 16.73
N GLY A 197 -18.01 -10.07 17.21
CA GLY A 197 -17.73 -11.25 16.40
C GLY A 197 -16.67 -11.07 15.31
N ALA A 198 -15.78 -10.08 15.43
CA ALA A 198 -14.71 -9.83 14.47
C ALA A 198 -13.35 -9.65 15.16
N TYR A 199 -12.29 -9.99 14.45
CA TYR A 199 -10.91 -9.90 14.90
C TYR A 199 -10.06 -9.11 13.93
N LEU A 200 -8.90 -8.64 14.37
CA LEU A 200 -7.91 -8.10 13.47
C LEU A 200 -6.83 -9.14 13.20
N LEU A 201 -6.63 -9.45 11.93
CA LEU A 201 -5.56 -10.30 11.43
C LEU A 201 -4.52 -9.46 10.71
N LYS A 202 -3.26 -9.73 10.99
CA LYS A 202 -2.14 -9.25 10.18
C LYS A 202 -1.35 -10.45 9.64
N PRO A 203 -1.16 -10.59 8.33
CA PRO A 203 -0.23 -11.58 7.80
C PRO A 203 1.20 -11.23 8.26
N ALA A 204 1.95 -12.23 8.75
CA ALA A 204 3.38 -12.07 8.95
C ALA A 204 4.04 -11.78 7.59
N VAL A 205 4.89 -10.76 7.57
CA VAL A 205 5.54 -10.23 6.37
C VAL A 205 6.50 -11.28 5.82
N ASP A 206 6.04 -12.09 4.87
CA ASP A 206 6.82 -12.85 3.85
C ASP A 206 5.98 -13.97 3.23
N LEU A 207 4.78 -13.67 2.75
CA LEU A 207 4.11 -14.61 1.85
C LEU A 207 3.85 -13.93 0.52
N ASP A 208 4.66 -14.33 -0.46
CA ASP A 208 4.32 -14.25 -1.86
C ASP A 208 3.12 -15.18 -2.08
N LEU A 209 1.92 -14.69 -1.75
CA LEU A 209 0.65 -15.44 -1.75
C LEU A 209 0.10 -15.70 -3.17
N ALA A 210 0.96 -15.53 -4.18
CA ALA A 210 0.70 -15.81 -5.57
C ALA A 210 0.83 -17.32 -5.83
N GLY A 211 -0.19 -18.07 -5.42
CA GLY A 211 -0.42 -19.44 -5.88
C GLY A 211 0.11 -20.51 -4.92
N THR A 212 -0.69 -21.57 -4.77
CA THR A 212 -0.49 -22.76 -3.92
C THR A 212 -0.83 -22.54 -2.44
N GLY A 213 -1.62 -23.46 -1.87
CA GLY A 213 -2.22 -23.39 -0.53
C GLY A 213 -1.23 -23.37 0.64
N GLN A 214 -0.42 -22.33 0.72
CA GLN A 214 0.59 -22.18 1.76
C GLN A 214 0.00 -21.61 3.04
N ARG A 215 0.42 -22.22 4.14
CA ARG A 215 0.10 -21.80 5.50
C ARG A 215 0.91 -20.54 5.82
N ALA A 216 0.22 -19.44 6.06
CA ALA A 216 0.73 -18.18 6.56
C ALA A 216 0.69 -18.13 8.09
N VAL A 217 1.62 -17.41 8.72
CA VAL A 217 1.47 -17.03 10.13
C VAL A 217 0.68 -15.73 10.18
N PHE A 218 -0.41 -15.70 10.92
CA PHE A 218 -1.18 -14.50 11.20
C PHE A 218 -1.00 -14.06 12.64
N LEU A 219 -0.89 -12.75 12.85
CA LEU A 219 -0.98 -12.15 14.16
C LEU A 219 -2.43 -11.70 14.39
N LEU A 220 -3.03 -12.15 15.49
CA LEU A 220 -4.40 -11.87 15.85
C LEU A 220 -4.45 -10.87 17.01
N LEU A 221 -5.22 -9.81 16.82
CA LEU A 221 -5.64 -8.89 17.89
C LEU A 221 -7.15 -8.96 18.06
N GLY A 222 -7.59 -8.89 19.32
CA GLY A 222 -8.99 -8.73 19.67
C GLY A 222 -9.36 -7.25 19.76
N LEU A 223 -10.60 -6.94 19.40
CA LEU A 223 -11.20 -5.62 19.55
C LEU A 223 -11.87 -5.53 20.93
N ARG A 224 -11.80 -4.41 21.65
CA ARG A 224 -12.53 -4.26 22.91
C ARG A 224 -14.03 -4.03 22.67
N GLU A 225 -14.84 -4.32 23.69
CA GLU A 225 -16.28 -4.10 23.65
C GLU A 225 -16.64 -2.65 23.32
N GLY A 226 -17.67 -2.46 22.49
CA GLY A 226 -18.16 -1.13 22.11
C GLY A 226 -17.44 -0.47 20.94
N TRP A 227 -16.42 -1.11 20.36
CA TRP A 227 -15.81 -0.65 19.12
C TRP A 227 -16.85 -0.62 17.99
N LYS A 228 -16.99 0.54 17.34
CA LYS A 228 -17.80 0.72 16.13
C LYS A 228 -16.86 0.89 14.95
N GLU A 229 -17.21 0.25 13.85
CA GLU A 229 -16.49 0.43 12.59
C GLU A 229 -16.59 1.90 12.15
N GLY A 230 -15.48 2.62 12.30
CA GLY A 230 -15.36 4.04 11.96
C GLY A 230 -14.35 4.26 10.83
N PRO A 231 -14.49 5.35 10.06
CA PRO A 231 -13.48 5.75 9.07
C PRO A 231 -12.13 6.01 9.76
N GLY A 232 -11.04 5.44 9.24
CA GLY A 232 -9.69 5.85 9.62
C GLY A 232 -8.87 4.92 10.52
N GLY A 233 -9.36 3.73 10.85
CA GLY A 233 -8.59 2.69 11.55
C GLY A 233 -9.07 2.40 12.97
N VAL A 234 -8.36 1.53 13.70
CA VAL A 234 -8.68 1.19 15.11
C VAL A 234 -7.70 1.88 16.06
N PRO A 235 -8.17 2.68 17.03
CA PRO A 235 -7.29 3.29 18.02
C PRO A 235 -6.71 2.21 18.94
N ALA A 236 -5.46 2.41 19.37
CA ALA A 236 -4.70 1.40 20.13
C ALA A 236 -5.34 0.99 21.46
N GLN A 237 -6.13 1.88 22.07
CA GLN A 237 -6.84 1.65 23.33
C GLN A 237 -7.97 0.63 23.21
N ASP A 238 -8.47 0.41 21.98
CA ASP A 238 -9.55 -0.53 21.68
C ASP A 238 -9.02 -1.91 21.29
N LEU A 239 -7.71 -2.15 21.46
CA LEU A 239 -7.05 -3.38 21.06
C LEU A 239 -6.52 -4.15 22.27
N PHE A 240 -6.65 -5.46 22.22
CA PHE A 240 -5.90 -6.35 23.12
C PHE A 240 -5.22 -7.46 22.31
N ARG A 241 -4.04 -7.87 22.77
CA ARG A 241 -3.24 -8.86 22.07
C ARG A 241 -3.75 -10.26 22.36
N VAL A 242 -4.11 -10.99 21.31
CA VAL A 242 -4.46 -12.40 21.42
C VAL A 242 -3.20 -13.25 21.26
N GLY A 243 -2.63 -13.33 20.06
CA GLY A 243 -1.53 -14.26 19.80
C GLY A 243 -1.14 -14.39 18.33
N ARG A 244 -0.35 -15.43 18.03
CA ARG A 244 0.04 -15.80 16.66
C ARG A 244 -0.61 -17.13 16.29
N PHE A 245 -1.12 -17.21 15.07
CA PHE A 245 -1.87 -18.35 14.55
C PHE A 245 -1.31 -18.76 13.19
N LEU A 246 -1.44 -20.02 12.83
CA LEU A 246 -1.23 -20.44 11.44
C LEU A 246 -2.54 -20.20 10.69
N GLY A 247 -2.51 -19.97 9.40
CA GLY A 247 -3.72 -19.93 8.61
C GLY A 247 -3.44 -20.15 7.15
N SER A 248 -4.39 -20.71 6.42
CA SER A 248 -4.30 -20.90 4.98
C SER A 248 -5.36 -20.03 4.30
N LEU A 249 -4.94 -19.31 3.25
CA LEU A 249 -5.87 -18.65 2.34
C LEU A 249 -6.52 -19.73 1.47
N VAL A 250 -7.85 -19.66 1.36
CA VAL A 250 -8.69 -20.55 0.56
C VAL A 250 -9.35 -19.75 -0.55
#